data_AF-A0A4V2RL24-F1
#
_entry.id   AF-A0A4V2RL24-F1
#
_cell.length_a   1.000
_cell.length_b   1.000
_cell.length_c   1.000
_cell.angle_alpha   90.00
_cell.angle_beta   90.00
_cell.angle_gamma   90.00
#
_symmetry.space_group_name_H-M   'P 1'
#
loop_
_entity.id
_entity.type
_entity.pdbx_description
1 polymer ?
#
loop_
_entity_poly.entity_id
_entity_poly.type
_entity_poly.pdbx_seq_one_letter_code
_entity_poly.pdbx_strand_id
1 'polypeptide(L)'
;MLTQTPHPLAVDLGYGAMPVTTLEWAARLRTIRPDLRVVGLEIDPDRVVPGRGGVEFARGGFELAGLRPTLIRAFNVLRQYPEEAVAPAWERLRSGLAPGGLIIDGTCDELGRRCAWVLLDEHGPRTLTLAFSPFHVDCPSDIAERLPKALIHHNVPGEPIHELLTAADRAWAISAPHSVFGPRLRWRATLDLLRGQGFEVQEQRRRMRDCILTVPWTTVAPRGTETACQLAESNASSMRSATAVG
;
A
#
# COMPACT_ATOMS: atom_id res chain seq x y z
N MET A 1 6.44 -2.11 16.03
CA MET A 1 5.41 -3.13 15.74
C MET A 1 6.01 -4.52 15.51
N LEU A 2 6.51 -4.87 14.30
CA LEU A 2 7.14 -6.20 14.05
C LEU A 2 8.26 -6.59 15.02
N THR A 3 9.03 -5.63 15.54
CA THR A 3 10.11 -5.88 16.51
C THR A 3 9.66 -5.99 17.96
N GLN A 4 8.40 -5.64 18.25
CA GLN A 4 7.84 -5.54 19.60
C GLN A 4 6.77 -6.61 19.88
N THR A 5 6.14 -7.17 18.84
CA THR A 5 5.14 -8.22 19.02
C THR A 5 5.80 -9.56 19.35
N PRO A 6 5.38 -10.27 20.41
CA PRO A 6 5.80 -11.64 20.65
C PRO A 6 5.26 -12.57 19.55
N HIS A 7 6.15 -13.38 18.95
CA HIS A 7 5.83 -14.31 17.86
C HIS A 7 5.12 -13.68 16.65
N PRO A 8 5.75 -12.72 15.96
CA PRO A 8 5.11 -12.03 14.86
C PRO A 8 4.81 -12.99 13.70
N LEU A 9 3.67 -12.76 13.06
CA LEU A 9 3.21 -13.49 11.89
C LEU A 9 3.03 -12.51 10.73
N ALA A 10 3.64 -12.81 9.59
CA ALA A 10 3.41 -12.13 8.33
C ALA A 10 2.68 -13.05 7.35
N VAL A 11 1.68 -12.52 6.66
CA VAL A 11 0.92 -13.23 5.64
C VAL A 11 1.13 -12.55 4.29
N ASP A 12 1.51 -13.34 3.28
CA ASP A 12 1.48 -12.93 1.88
C ASP A 12 0.21 -13.50 1.24
N LEU A 13 -0.77 -12.64 0.99
CA LEU A 13 -2.08 -13.00 0.48
C LEU A 13 -2.07 -12.97 -1.06
N GLY A 14 -2.44 -14.09 -1.68
CA GLY A 14 -2.47 -14.23 -3.12
C GLY A 14 -1.05 -14.23 -3.72
N TYR A 15 -0.20 -15.17 -3.28
CA TYR A 15 1.18 -15.23 -3.78
C TYR A 15 1.28 -15.65 -5.26
N GLY A 16 0.18 -16.13 -5.87
CA GLY A 16 0.09 -16.39 -7.29
C GLY A 16 0.68 -17.74 -7.71
N ALA A 17 1.07 -17.85 -8.99
CA ALA A 17 1.50 -19.13 -9.57
C ALA A 17 2.81 -19.68 -8.98
N MET A 18 3.68 -18.81 -8.46
CA MET A 18 4.96 -19.20 -7.90
C MET A 18 5.25 -18.46 -6.59
N PRO A 19 5.72 -19.15 -5.53
CA PRO A 19 5.91 -18.54 -4.21
C PRO A 19 7.24 -17.77 -4.07
N VAL A 20 7.91 -17.44 -5.18
CA VAL A 20 9.28 -16.87 -5.17
C VAL A 20 9.30 -15.56 -4.40
N THR A 21 8.34 -14.67 -4.68
CA THR A 21 8.22 -13.38 -3.98
C THR A 21 7.98 -13.55 -2.48
N THR A 22 7.14 -14.50 -2.08
CA THR A 22 6.89 -14.81 -0.66
C THR A 22 8.17 -15.26 0.05
N LEU A 23 8.96 -16.13 -0.59
CA LEU A 23 10.21 -16.64 -0.03
C LEU A 23 11.27 -15.54 0.11
N GLU A 24 11.44 -14.72 -0.92
CA GLU A 24 12.36 -13.58 -0.86
C GLU A 24 11.92 -12.56 0.20
N TRP A 25 10.61 -12.32 0.30
CA TRP A 25 10.04 -11.43 1.31
C TRP A 25 10.30 -11.97 2.72
N ALA A 26 10.08 -13.26 2.96
CA ALA A 26 10.40 -13.92 4.22
C ALA A 26 11.89 -13.80 4.57
N ALA A 27 12.78 -14.06 3.62
CA ALA A 27 14.22 -13.92 3.82
C ALA A 27 14.60 -12.48 4.21
N ARG A 28 14.05 -11.47 3.51
CA ARG A 28 14.30 -10.05 3.80
C ARG A 28 13.77 -9.65 5.19
N LEU A 29 12.55 -10.03 5.55
CA LEU A 29 11.98 -9.70 6.85
C LEU A 29 12.75 -10.34 8.01
N ARG A 30 13.27 -11.55 7.83
CA ARG A 30 14.07 -12.24 8.86
C ARG A 30 15.42 -11.61 9.14
N THR A 31 15.94 -10.76 8.25
CA THR A 31 17.10 -9.90 8.56
C THR A 31 16.81 -8.88 9.66
N ILE A 32 15.54 -8.57 9.90
CA ILE A 32 15.07 -7.63 10.94
C ILE A 32 14.55 -8.40 12.16
N ARG A 33 13.81 -9.49 11.93
CA ARG A 33 13.15 -10.28 12.97
C ARG A 33 13.33 -11.78 12.69
N PRO A 34 14.40 -12.42 13.21
CA PRO A 34 14.78 -13.78 12.81
C PRO A 34 13.73 -14.86 13.06
N ASP A 35 12.94 -14.73 14.12
CA ASP A 35 11.87 -15.65 14.53
C ASP A 35 10.50 -15.37 13.87
N LEU A 36 10.45 -14.47 12.87
CA LEU A 36 9.22 -14.17 12.14
C LEU A 36 8.70 -15.40 11.40
N ARG A 37 7.45 -15.75 11.68
CA ARG A 37 6.68 -16.73 10.91
C ARG A 37 6.10 -16.06 9.67
N VAL A 38 6.16 -16.75 8.54
CA VAL A 38 5.60 -16.27 7.28
C VAL A 38 4.72 -17.36 6.69
N VAL A 39 3.50 -16.97 6.30
CA VAL A 39 2.54 -17.85 5.61
C VAL A 39 2.20 -17.22 4.26
N GLY A 40 2.33 -17.98 3.17
CA GLY A 40 1.75 -17.64 1.88
C GLY A 40 0.36 -18.23 1.75
N LEU A 41 -0.65 -17.41 1.47
CA LEU A 41 -2.01 -17.84 1.22
C LEU A 41 -2.36 -17.74 -0.26
N GLU A 42 -3.02 -18.77 -0.78
CA GLU A 42 -3.53 -18.78 -2.15
C GLU A 42 -4.95 -19.37 -2.17
N ILE A 43 -5.84 -18.80 -2.99
CA ILE A 43 -7.26 -19.19 -3.00
C ILE A 43 -7.49 -20.45 -3.83
N ASP A 44 -6.69 -20.63 -4.89
CA ASP A 44 -6.72 -21.78 -5.77
C ASP A 44 -5.96 -22.95 -5.13
N PRO A 45 -6.65 -24.06 -4.79
CA PRO A 45 -6.02 -25.22 -4.16
C PRO A 45 -4.90 -25.82 -5.02
N ASP A 46 -5.00 -25.75 -6.35
CA ASP A 46 -4.02 -26.35 -7.26
C ASP A 46 -2.71 -25.56 -7.31
N ARG A 47 -2.73 -24.30 -6.85
CA ARG A 47 -1.55 -23.45 -6.71
C ARG A 47 -0.89 -23.54 -5.34
N VAL A 48 -1.50 -24.27 -4.39
CA VAL A 48 -0.92 -24.46 -3.05
C VAL A 48 0.31 -25.37 -3.13
N VAL A 49 1.46 -24.84 -2.75
CA VAL A 49 2.75 -25.54 -2.79
C VAL A 49 3.15 -26.07 -1.40
N PRO A 50 4.05 -27.07 -1.30
CA PRO A 50 4.60 -27.48 0.00
C PRO A 50 5.41 -26.37 0.67
N GLY A 51 5.46 -26.39 2.01
CA GLY A 51 6.30 -25.50 2.80
C GLY A 51 7.78 -25.61 2.44
N ARG A 52 8.47 -24.47 2.29
CA ARG A 52 9.91 -24.41 1.97
C ARG A 52 10.52 -23.08 2.40
N GLY A 53 11.84 -23.05 2.65
CA GLY A 53 12.54 -21.83 3.09
C GLY A 53 12.01 -21.27 4.42
N GLY A 54 11.46 -22.13 5.28
CA GLY A 54 10.81 -21.73 6.53
C GLY A 54 9.49 -20.97 6.33
N VAL A 55 8.89 -21.02 5.14
CA VAL A 55 7.57 -20.45 4.85
C VAL A 55 6.56 -21.59 4.76
N GLU A 56 5.43 -21.42 5.44
CA GLU A 56 4.27 -22.30 5.31
C GLU A 56 3.38 -21.78 4.16
N PHE A 57 2.78 -22.67 3.38
CA PHE A 57 1.83 -22.30 2.35
C PHE A 57 0.52 -23.03 2.60
N ALA A 58 -0.58 -22.31 2.48
CA ALA A 58 -1.90 -22.84 2.78
C ALA A 58 -2.96 -22.22 1.87
N ARG A 59 -4.10 -22.91 1.77
CA ARG A 59 -5.28 -22.35 1.12
C ARG A 59 -5.89 -21.26 1.99
N GLY A 60 -6.18 -20.10 1.40
CA GLY A 60 -6.87 -19.02 2.09
C GLY A 60 -7.06 -17.79 1.22
N GLY A 61 -8.04 -16.96 1.59
CA GLY A 61 -8.37 -15.67 1.00
C GLY A 61 -8.42 -14.56 2.06
N PHE A 62 -9.38 -13.64 1.93
CA PHE A 62 -9.54 -12.50 2.84
C PHE A 62 -9.86 -12.88 4.28
N GLU A 63 -10.36 -14.10 4.52
CA GLU A 63 -10.53 -14.70 5.85
C GLU A 63 -9.22 -15.18 6.49
N LEU A 64 -8.10 -15.08 5.77
CA LEU A 64 -6.74 -15.36 6.23
C LEU A 64 -6.54 -16.78 6.77
N ALA A 65 -7.35 -17.75 6.34
CA ALA A 65 -7.40 -19.09 6.92
C ALA A 65 -7.55 -19.08 8.45
N GLY A 66 -8.22 -18.07 9.02
CA GLY A 66 -8.39 -17.90 10.46
C GLY A 66 -7.17 -17.36 11.21
N LEU A 67 -6.07 -17.07 10.51
CA LEU A 67 -4.86 -16.50 11.11
C LEU A 67 -5.10 -15.09 11.67
N ARG A 68 -4.16 -14.65 12.52
CA ARG A 68 -4.12 -13.30 13.09
C ARG A 68 -2.74 -12.66 12.87
N PRO A 69 -2.41 -12.23 11.64
CA PRO A 69 -1.10 -11.69 11.33
C PRO A 69 -0.89 -10.27 11.86
N THR A 70 0.37 -9.96 12.14
CA THR A 70 0.86 -8.60 12.43
C THR A 70 1.15 -7.79 11.17
N LEU A 71 1.37 -8.48 10.04
CA LEU A 71 1.63 -7.86 8.74
C LEU A 71 0.95 -8.67 7.65
N ILE A 72 0.15 -8.01 6.81
CA ILE A 72 -0.42 -8.59 5.60
C ILE A 72 0.20 -7.86 4.41
N ARG A 73 0.69 -8.62 3.44
CA ARG A 73 1.02 -8.14 2.10
C ARG A 73 -0.02 -8.68 1.13
N ALA A 74 -0.67 -7.82 0.38
CA ALA A 74 -1.65 -8.17 -0.66
C ALA A 74 -1.31 -7.37 -1.92
N PHE A 75 -0.34 -7.86 -2.71
CA PHE A 75 0.01 -7.20 -3.98
C PHE A 75 -0.67 -7.86 -5.15
N ASN A 76 -1.22 -7.05 -6.05
CA ASN A 76 -1.94 -7.45 -7.25
C ASN A 76 -3.23 -8.26 -6.98
N VAL A 77 -3.68 -8.34 -5.74
CA VAL A 77 -4.87 -9.12 -5.33
C VAL A 77 -6.15 -8.44 -5.82
N LEU A 78 -6.33 -7.14 -5.51
CA LEU A 78 -7.57 -6.42 -5.79
C LEU A 78 -7.70 -5.87 -7.22
N ARG A 79 -6.71 -6.05 -8.10
CA ARG A 79 -6.69 -5.39 -9.43
C ARG A 79 -7.92 -5.68 -10.29
N GLN A 80 -8.38 -6.93 -10.24
CA GLN A 80 -9.50 -7.41 -11.07
C GLN A 80 -10.85 -7.32 -10.36
N TYR A 81 -10.87 -6.87 -9.09
CA TYR A 81 -12.11 -6.64 -8.38
C TYR A 81 -12.76 -5.34 -8.86
N PRO A 82 -14.09 -5.21 -8.73
CA PRO A 82 -14.74 -3.93 -8.92
C PRO A 82 -14.35 -2.97 -7.77
N GLU A 83 -14.52 -1.67 -7.98
CA GLU A 83 -14.02 -0.65 -7.04
C GLU A 83 -14.72 -0.72 -5.69
N GLU A 84 -16.03 -0.93 -5.69
CA GLU A 84 -16.86 -1.06 -4.50
C GLU A 84 -16.51 -2.27 -3.62
N ALA A 85 -15.76 -3.24 -4.15
CA ALA A 85 -15.29 -4.40 -3.38
C ALA A 85 -14.05 -4.08 -2.52
N VAL A 86 -13.37 -2.96 -2.74
CA VAL A 86 -12.13 -2.62 -2.03
C VAL A 86 -12.39 -2.39 -0.54
N ALA A 87 -13.38 -1.56 -0.18
CA ALA A 87 -13.66 -1.24 1.22
C ALA A 87 -14.09 -2.49 2.04
N PRO A 88 -15.02 -3.35 1.56
CA PRO A 88 -15.33 -4.61 2.23
C PRO A 88 -14.13 -5.56 2.36
N ALA A 89 -13.26 -5.63 1.34
CA ALA A 89 -12.05 -6.46 1.40
C ALA A 89 -11.08 -5.95 2.47
N TRP A 90 -10.85 -4.64 2.52
CA TRP A 90 -10.02 -4.02 3.56
C TRP A 90 -10.59 -4.22 4.95
N GLU A 91 -11.91 -4.06 5.15
CA GLU A 91 -12.58 -4.33 6.42
C GLU A 91 -12.37 -5.79 6.86
N ARG A 92 -12.56 -6.74 5.93
CA ARG A 92 -12.37 -8.15 6.21
C ARG A 92 -10.92 -8.46 6.63
N LEU A 93 -9.93 -7.92 5.92
CA LEU A 93 -8.52 -8.08 6.28
C LEU A 93 -8.20 -7.45 7.64
N ARG A 94 -8.68 -6.23 7.89
CA ARG A 94 -8.48 -5.51 9.15
C ARG A 94 -9.08 -6.27 10.34
N SER A 95 -10.24 -6.88 10.17
CA SER A 95 -10.89 -7.69 11.23
C SER A 95 -10.07 -8.93 11.63
N GLY A 96 -9.18 -9.38 10.75
CA GLY A 96 -8.27 -10.50 10.98
C GLY A 96 -6.88 -10.09 11.46
N LEU A 97 -6.57 -8.80 11.64
CA LEU A 97 -5.26 -8.38 12.11
C LEU A 97 -5.06 -8.68 13.61
N ALA A 98 -3.82 -8.98 13.99
CA ALA A 98 -3.41 -8.85 15.38
C ALA A 98 -3.41 -7.36 15.81
N PRO A 99 -3.56 -7.04 17.11
CA PRO A 99 -3.53 -5.65 17.59
C PRO A 99 -2.30 -4.87 17.09
N GLY A 100 -2.54 -3.67 16.58
CA GLY A 100 -1.53 -2.81 15.96
C GLY A 100 -1.01 -3.29 14.60
N GLY A 101 -1.63 -4.32 14.01
CA GLY A 101 -1.25 -4.91 12.73
C GLY A 101 -1.36 -3.96 11.55
N LEU A 102 -0.64 -4.29 10.48
CA LEU A 102 -0.58 -3.50 9.25
C LEU A 102 -0.94 -4.32 8.02
N ILE A 103 -1.59 -3.68 7.04
CA ILE A 103 -1.83 -4.24 5.71
C ILE A 103 -1.11 -3.38 4.69
N ILE A 104 -0.47 -4.02 3.72
CA ILE A 104 0.04 -3.38 2.51
C ILE A 104 -0.78 -3.92 1.35
N ASP A 105 -1.71 -3.11 0.86
CA ASP A 105 -2.46 -3.38 -0.37
C ASP A 105 -1.81 -2.64 -1.53
N GLY A 106 -1.26 -3.39 -2.48
CA GLY A 106 -0.40 -2.85 -3.52
C GLY A 106 -0.65 -3.40 -4.90
N THR A 107 -0.12 -2.69 -5.87
CA THR A 107 -0.04 -3.12 -7.27
C THR A 107 1.38 -2.90 -7.76
N CYS A 108 1.87 -3.81 -8.60
CA CYS A 108 3.15 -3.63 -9.29
C CYS A 108 3.10 -4.10 -10.75
N ASP A 109 4.08 -3.67 -11.55
CA ASP A 109 4.37 -4.32 -12.81
C ASP A 109 5.08 -5.67 -12.60
N GLU A 110 5.21 -6.42 -13.69
CA GLU A 110 5.63 -7.82 -13.70
C GLU A 110 7.07 -8.00 -13.22
N LEU A 111 7.87 -6.94 -13.33
CA LEU A 111 9.27 -6.90 -12.90
C LEU A 111 9.48 -6.17 -11.57
N GLY A 112 8.42 -5.63 -10.95
CA GLY A 112 8.49 -4.85 -9.72
C GLY A 112 9.25 -3.52 -9.86
N ARG A 113 9.32 -2.98 -11.07
CA ARG A 113 9.97 -1.70 -11.41
C ARG A 113 9.08 -0.50 -11.16
N ARG A 114 7.76 -0.69 -11.12
CA ARG A 114 6.75 0.32 -10.81
C ARG A 114 5.75 -0.29 -9.83
N CYS A 115 5.70 0.25 -8.64
CA CYS A 115 4.92 -0.26 -7.52
C CYS A 115 4.18 0.89 -6.84
N ALA A 116 2.90 0.73 -6.54
CA ALA A 116 2.17 1.63 -5.68
C ALA A 116 1.39 0.83 -4.63
N TRP A 117 1.37 1.31 -3.38
CA TRP A 117 0.65 0.64 -2.32
C TRP A 117 0.08 1.58 -1.28
N VAL A 118 -1.06 1.18 -0.73
CA VAL A 118 -1.67 1.77 0.44
C VAL A 118 -1.22 0.98 1.67
N LEU A 119 -0.72 1.69 2.68
CA LEU A 119 -0.54 1.15 4.02
C LEU A 119 -1.83 1.37 4.80
N LEU A 120 -2.39 0.31 5.39
CA LEU A 120 -3.51 0.39 6.31
C LEU A 120 -3.10 -0.11 7.68
N ASP A 121 -3.77 0.44 8.70
CA ASP A 121 -3.77 -0.10 10.05
C ASP A 121 -5.21 -0.48 10.47
N GLU A 122 -5.39 -0.74 11.77
CA GLU A 122 -6.69 -1.08 12.33
C GLU A 122 -7.75 0.02 12.19
N HIS A 123 -7.38 1.27 11.92
CA HIS A 123 -8.27 2.41 11.73
C HIS A 123 -8.56 2.71 10.26
N GLY A 124 -7.71 2.27 9.34
CA GLY A 124 -7.94 2.39 7.90
C GLY A 124 -6.67 2.76 7.13
N PRO A 125 -6.81 3.31 5.92
CA PRO A 125 -5.67 3.71 5.10
C PRO A 125 -4.92 4.89 5.73
N ARG A 126 -3.59 4.80 5.77
CA ARG A 126 -2.70 5.76 6.42
C ARG A 126 -1.84 6.51 5.43
N THR A 127 -1.27 5.82 4.45
CA THR A 127 -0.37 6.43 3.46
C THR A 127 -0.52 5.75 2.11
N LEU A 128 -0.34 6.52 1.03
CA LEU A 128 0.01 6.00 -0.27
C LEU A 128 1.54 6.09 -0.45
N THR A 129 2.16 5.04 -0.97
CA THR A 129 3.54 5.07 -1.44
C THR A 129 3.61 4.67 -2.90
N LEU A 130 4.33 5.47 -3.69
CA LEU A 130 4.75 5.21 -5.05
C LEU A 130 6.24 4.90 -5.04
N ALA A 131 6.65 3.81 -5.68
CA ALA A 131 8.04 3.45 -5.86
C ALA A 131 8.31 3.00 -7.29
N PHE A 132 9.30 3.61 -7.94
CA PHE A 132 9.63 3.28 -9.32
C PHE A 132 11.12 3.41 -9.61
N SER A 133 11.62 2.59 -10.53
CA SER A 133 12.96 2.74 -11.08
C SER A 133 13.03 4.02 -11.91
N PRO A 134 13.98 4.94 -11.66
CA PRO A 134 14.11 6.15 -12.45
C PRO A 134 14.53 5.93 -13.91
N PHE A 135 14.92 4.71 -14.26
CA PHE A 135 15.36 4.35 -15.62
C PHE A 135 14.26 3.69 -16.45
N HIS A 136 13.05 3.54 -15.89
CA HIS A 136 11.93 2.84 -16.52
C HIS A 136 10.64 3.67 -16.50
N VAL A 137 10.79 5.00 -16.41
CA VAL A 137 9.72 5.98 -16.54
C VAL A 137 10.26 7.19 -17.29
N ASP A 138 9.42 7.82 -18.09
CA ASP A 138 9.67 9.12 -18.71
C ASP A 138 9.27 10.25 -17.72
N CYS A 139 8.15 10.07 -17.03
CA CYS A 139 7.67 10.95 -15.96
C CYS A 139 7.06 10.18 -14.77
N PRO A 140 6.97 10.80 -13.58
CA PRO A 140 6.38 10.18 -12.40
C PRO A 140 4.97 9.58 -12.60
N SER A 141 4.11 10.21 -13.41
CA SER A 141 2.75 9.75 -13.65
C SER A 141 2.64 8.45 -14.46
N ASP A 142 3.73 7.95 -15.05
CA ASP A 142 3.78 6.61 -15.69
C ASP A 142 3.46 5.46 -14.72
N ILE A 143 3.44 5.75 -13.40
CA ILE A 143 2.99 4.79 -12.38
C ILE A 143 1.46 4.68 -12.27
N ALA A 144 0.70 5.54 -12.93
CA ALA A 144 -0.76 5.60 -12.84
C ALA A 144 -1.45 4.25 -13.09
N GLU A 145 -0.98 3.49 -14.10
CA GLU A 145 -1.51 2.15 -14.42
C GLU A 145 -1.27 1.10 -13.31
N ARG A 146 -0.41 1.43 -12.33
CA ARG A 146 -0.10 0.62 -11.16
C ARG A 146 -0.67 1.19 -9.88
N LEU A 147 -1.54 2.20 -9.93
CA LEU A 147 -2.28 2.62 -8.73
C LEU A 147 -3.10 1.45 -8.16
N PRO A 148 -3.22 1.34 -6.82
CA PRO A 148 -4.14 0.40 -6.19
C PRO A 148 -5.58 0.63 -6.66
N LYS A 149 -6.41 -0.42 -6.58
CA LYS A 149 -7.79 -0.37 -7.08
C LYS A 149 -8.60 0.79 -6.47
N ALA A 150 -8.29 1.15 -5.22
CA ALA A 150 -8.86 2.28 -4.50
C ALA A 150 -8.62 3.67 -5.13
N LEU A 151 -7.69 3.80 -6.08
CA LEU A 151 -7.26 5.09 -6.64
C LEU A 151 -7.22 5.13 -8.17
N ILE A 152 -7.05 3.99 -8.84
CA ILE A 152 -6.76 3.97 -10.29
C ILE A 152 -7.86 4.63 -11.13
N HIS A 153 -9.13 4.43 -10.78
CA HIS A 153 -10.28 5.03 -11.48
C HIS A 153 -10.53 6.49 -11.10
N HIS A 154 -9.94 6.95 -9.99
CA HIS A 154 -9.97 8.35 -9.55
C HIS A 154 -8.80 9.15 -10.10
N ASN A 155 -7.92 8.58 -10.93
CA ASN A 155 -6.86 9.36 -11.58
C ASN A 155 -7.39 10.18 -12.76
N VAL A 156 -8.29 11.12 -12.47
CA VAL A 156 -8.94 12.03 -13.42
C VAL A 156 -8.82 13.49 -12.93
N PRO A 157 -8.87 14.48 -13.84
CA PRO A 157 -8.83 15.90 -13.45
C PRO A 157 -9.83 16.26 -12.35
N GLY A 158 -9.34 16.96 -11.32
CA GLY A 158 -10.12 17.37 -10.15
C GLY A 158 -10.03 16.41 -8.96
N GLU A 159 -9.50 15.19 -9.13
CA GLU A 159 -9.26 14.27 -8.02
C GLU A 159 -7.86 14.46 -7.40
N PRO A 160 -7.69 14.32 -6.07
CA PRO A 160 -6.42 14.58 -5.38
C PRO A 160 -5.25 13.73 -5.88
N ILE A 161 -5.48 12.46 -6.23
CA ILE A 161 -4.42 11.60 -6.79
C ILE A 161 -3.92 12.11 -8.14
N HIS A 162 -4.82 12.62 -8.99
CA HIS A 162 -4.46 13.20 -10.27
C HIS A 162 -3.69 14.52 -10.09
N GLU A 163 -4.12 15.34 -9.13
CA GLU A 163 -3.42 16.58 -8.77
C GLU A 163 -1.98 16.30 -8.28
N LEU A 164 -1.79 15.28 -7.43
CA LEU A 164 -0.48 14.85 -6.96
C LEU A 164 0.44 14.40 -8.12
N LEU A 165 -0.05 13.52 -9.00
CA LEU A 165 0.75 13.02 -10.12
C LEU A 165 1.09 14.14 -11.12
N THR A 166 0.15 15.02 -11.41
CA THR A 166 0.37 16.20 -12.26
C THR A 166 1.41 17.15 -11.66
N ALA A 167 1.35 17.39 -10.34
CA ALA A 167 2.34 18.18 -9.63
C ALA A 167 3.73 17.52 -9.67
N ALA A 168 3.79 16.20 -9.51
CA ALA A 168 5.03 15.43 -9.57
C ALA A 168 5.68 15.52 -10.96
N ASP A 169 4.90 15.42 -12.03
CA ASP A 169 5.39 15.58 -13.41
C ASP A 169 5.96 16.98 -13.65
N ARG A 170 5.25 18.03 -13.21
CA ARG A 170 5.74 19.41 -13.32
C ARG A 170 7.05 19.61 -12.55
N ALA A 171 7.12 19.12 -11.31
CA ALA A 171 8.33 19.21 -10.48
C ALA A 171 9.49 18.40 -11.09
N TRP A 172 9.21 17.25 -11.71
CA TRP A 172 10.18 16.42 -12.42
C TRP A 172 10.73 17.09 -13.68
N ALA A 173 9.87 17.78 -14.43
CA ALA A 173 10.25 18.56 -15.60
C ALA A 173 11.12 19.77 -15.21
N ILE A 174 10.72 20.54 -14.18
CA ILE A 174 11.52 21.66 -13.66
C ILE A 174 12.89 21.19 -13.16
N SER A 175 12.94 20.01 -12.55
CA SER A 175 14.19 19.44 -12.01
C SER A 175 15.09 18.80 -13.08
N ALA A 176 14.74 18.84 -14.37
CA ALA A 176 15.52 18.24 -15.45
C ALA A 176 17.02 18.61 -15.47
N PRO A 177 17.45 19.86 -15.17
CA PRO A 177 18.87 20.22 -15.11
C PRO A 177 19.69 19.39 -14.11
N HIS A 178 19.07 18.86 -13.06
CA HIS A 178 19.77 18.00 -12.08
C HIS A 178 20.10 16.59 -12.61
N SER A 179 19.57 16.20 -13.77
CA SER A 179 19.82 14.89 -14.39
C SER A 179 21.29 14.62 -14.69
N VAL A 180 22.10 15.68 -14.90
CA VAL A 180 23.55 15.59 -15.10
C VAL A 180 24.28 14.96 -13.90
N PHE A 181 23.69 15.07 -12.71
CA PHE A 181 24.21 14.46 -11.48
C PHE A 181 23.55 13.12 -11.15
N GLY A 182 22.75 12.60 -12.08
CA GLY A 182 22.05 11.32 -11.98
C GLY A 182 20.60 11.44 -11.49
N PRO A 183 19.78 10.40 -11.74
CA PRO A 183 18.35 10.43 -11.50
C PRO A 183 17.96 10.64 -10.04
N ARG A 184 18.82 10.25 -9.10
CA ARG A 184 18.56 10.39 -7.66
C ARG A 184 18.61 11.84 -7.20
N LEU A 185 19.51 12.63 -7.76
CA LEU A 185 19.59 14.06 -7.45
C LEU A 185 18.42 14.80 -8.09
N ARG A 186 18.08 14.45 -9.34
CA ARG A 186 16.85 14.93 -9.98
C ARG A 186 15.62 14.63 -9.13
N TRP A 187 15.46 13.39 -8.66
CA TRP A 187 14.32 13.01 -7.83
C TRP A 187 14.28 13.75 -6.50
N ARG A 188 15.44 13.95 -5.85
CA ARG A 188 15.50 14.75 -4.62
C ARG A 188 14.98 16.17 -4.85
N ALA A 189 15.44 16.84 -5.90
CA ALA A 189 14.98 18.18 -6.27
C ALA A 189 13.47 18.19 -6.58
N THR A 190 12.96 17.16 -7.26
CA THR A 190 11.52 16.97 -7.50
C THR A 190 10.72 16.89 -6.20
N LEU A 191 11.17 16.10 -5.23
CA LEU A 191 10.50 16.00 -3.92
C LEU A 191 10.56 17.31 -3.14
N ASP A 192 11.66 18.04 -3.22
CA ASP A 192 11.81 19.33 -2.54
C ASP A 192 10.86 20.39 -3.13
N LEU A 193 10.69 20.41 -4.45
CA LEU A 193 9.68 21.25 -5.11
C LEU A 193 8.24 20.86 -4.72
N LEU A 194 7.93 19.57 -4.65
CA LEU A 194 6.61 19.11 -4.21
C LEU A 194 6.30 19.55 -2.78
N ARG A 195 7.26 19.45 -1.86
CA ARG A 195 7.10 19.99 -0.49
C ARG A 195 6.89 21.50 -0.50
N GLY A 196 7.63 22.23 -1.32
CA GLY A 196 7.45 23.68 -1.50
C GLY A 196 6.06 24.07 -2.05
N GLN A 197 5.37 23.15 -2.73
CA GLN A 197 3.99 23.32 -3.20
C GLN A 197 2.93 22.94 -2.15
N GLY A 198 3.34 22.50 -0.96
CA GLY A 198 2.44 22.16 0.14
C GLY A 198 2.07 20.68 0.25
N PHE A 199 2.63 19.79 -0.58
CA PHE A 199 2.42 18.35 -0.41
C PHE A 199 3.20 17.82 0.80
N GLU A 200 2.52 17.06 1.66
CA GLU A 200 3.12 16.41 2.83
C GLU A 200 3.91 15.15 2.42
N VAL A 201 5.00 15.36 1.68
CA VAL A 201 5.88 14.28 1.24
C VAL A 201 6.77 13.82 2.37
N GLN A 202 6.61 12.56 2.78
CA GLN A 202 7.44 11.95 3.81
C GLN A 202 8.94 12.00 3.44
N GLU A 203 9.76 12.39 4.40
CA GLU A 203 11.21 12.42 4.22
C GLU A 203 11.82 11.00 4.16
N GLN A 204 12.54 10.74 3.08
CA GLN A 204 13.29 9.50 2.91
C GLN A 204 14.62 9.59 3.65
N ARG A 205 14.69 8.95 4.83
CA ARG A 205 15.87 8.93 5.72
C ARG A 205 17.03 8.08 5.20
N ARG A 206 16.75 7.13 4.30
CA ARG A 206 17.76 6.25 3.69
C ARG A 206 17.89 6.53 2.21
N ARG A 207 19.10 6.38 1.68
CA ARG A 207 19.30 6.38 0.21
C ARG A 207 18.72 5.09 -0.35
N MET A 208 17.76 5.24 -1.25
CA MET A 208 17.13 4.11 -1.93
C MET A 208 17.54 4.11 -3.41
N ARG A 209 17.51 2.92 -4.02
CA ARG A 209 17.77 2.77 -5.44
C ARG A 209 16.67 3.44 -6.27
N ASP A 210 15.44 3.26 -5.82
CA ASP A 210 14.23 3.69 -6.49
C ASP A 210 13.83 5.12 -6.11
N CYS A 211 13.06 5.75 -6.98
CA CYS A 211 12.33 6.97 -6.67
C CYS A 211 11.13 6.60 -5.81
N ILE A 212 11.06 7.16 -4.61
CA ILE A 212 9.96 6.92 -3.66
C ILE A 212 9.27 8.23 -3.33
N LEU A 213 7.94 8.22 -3.41
CA LEU A 213 7.03 9.27 -2.95
C LEU A 213 6.03 8.64 -1.98
N THR A 214 6.04 9.07 -0.72
CA THR A 214 5.05 8.66 0.27
C THR A 214 4.32 9.89 0.77
N VAL A 215 3.00 9.84 0.79
CA VAL A 215 2.12 10.90 1.30
C VAL A 215 1.06 10.30 2.23
N PRO A 216 0.52 11.07 3.20
CA PRO A 216 -0.66 10.68 3.95
C PRO A 216 -1.82 10.29 3.01
N TRP A 217 -2.65 9.35 3.44
CA TRP A 217 -3.80 8.93 2.65
C TRP A 217 -4.75 10.09 2.37
N THR A 218 -4.93 11.00 3.32
CA THR A 218 -5.76 12.22 3.20
C THR A 218 -5.33 13.12 2.04
N THR A 219 -4.06 13.07 1.60
CA THR A 219 -3.58 13.81 0.43
C THR A 219 -4.14 13.28 -0.89
N VAL A 220 -4.58 12.02 -0.93
CA VAL A 220 -4.96 11.32 -2.17
C VAL A 220 -6.33 10.65 -2.10
N ALA A 221 -7.02 10.73 -0.97
CA ALA A 221 -8.32 10.13 -0.77
C ALA A 221 -9.31 10.63 -1.84
N PRO A 222 -10.05 9.73 -2.52
CA PRO A 222 -11.03 10.13 -3.51
C PRO A 222 -12.08 11.08 -2.96
N ARG A 223 -12.44 12.12 -3.71
CA ARG A 223 -13.50 13.05 -3.30
C ARG A 223 -14.83 12.29 -3.14
N GLY A 224 -15.56 12.59 -2.07
CA GLY A 224 -16.83 11.91 -1.73
C GLY A 224 -16.69 10.74 -0.75
N THR A 225 -15.47 10.24 -0.47
CA THR A 225 -15.25 9.27 0.63
C THR A 225 -15.29 9.93 2.01
N GLU A 226 -14.83 11.19 2.13
CA GLU A 226 -14.88 11.96 3.38
C GLU A 226 -16.31 12.31 3.81
N THR A 227 -17.19 12.64 2.86
CA THR A 227 -18.60 12.95 3.13
C THR A 227 -19.33 11.76 3.73
N ALA A 228 -19.03 10.53 3.27
CA ALA A 228 -19.64 9.31 3.81
C ALA A 228 -19.18 9.00 5.24
N CYS A 229 -17.90 9.23 5.56
CA CYS A 229 -17.35 9.01 6.90
C CYS A 229 -17.90 10.03 7.92
N GLN A 230 -17.92 11.32 7.56
CA GLN A 230 -18.47 12.38 8.41
C GLN A 230 -19.98 12.25 8.65
N LEU A 231 -20.75 11.81 7.64
CA LEU A 231 -22.18 11.50 7.79
C LEU A 231 -22.41 10.28 8.68
N ALA A 232 -21.58 9.23 8.57
CA ALA A 232 -21.67 8.04 9.42
C ALA A 232 -21.36 8.36 10.90
N GLU A 233 -20.34 9.17 11.17
CA GLU A 233 -19.98 9.61 12.52
C GLU A 233 -21.06 10.53 13.14
N SER A 234 -21.64 11.44 12.34
CA SER A 234 -22.72 12.32 12.78
C SER A 234 -24.01 11.53 13.11
N ASN A 235 -24.34 10.52 12.32
CA ASN A 235 -25.49 9.64 12.57
C ASN A 235 -25.28 8.75 13.80
N ALA A 236 -24.07 8.22 13.99
CA ALA A 236 -23.72 7.41 15.16
C ALA A 236 -23.70 8.22 16.47
N SER A 237 -23.33 9.51 16.40
CA SER A 237 -23.39 10.43 17.55
C SER A 237 -24.84 10.81 17.91
N SER A 238 -25.69 11.00 16.89
CA SER A 238 -27.12 11.31 17.05
C SER A 238 -27.91 10.14 17.66
N MET A 239 -27.63 8.89 17.27
CA MET A 239 -28.25 7.70 17.88
C MET A 239 -27.85 7.47 19.34
N ARG A 240 -26.61 7.79 19.72
CA ARG A 240 -26.15 7.71 21.12
C ARG A 240 -26.79 8.79 22.00
N SER A 241 -27.07 9.96 21.42
CA SER A 241 -27.76 11.05 22.12
C SER A 241 -29.25 10.76 22.33
N ALA A 242 -29.89 10.04 21.39
CA ALA A 242 -31.30 9.66 21.49
C ALA A 242 -31.59 8.53 22.49
N THR A 243 -30.60 7.69 22.80
CA THR A 243 -30.73 6.58 23.77
C THR A 243 -30.39 6.98 25.21
N ALA A 244 -29.82 8.17 25.43
CA ALA A 244 -29.47 8.67 26.76
C ALA A 244 -30.59 9.52 27.43
N VAL A 245 -31.73 9.73 26.74
CA VAL A 245 -32.87 10.55 27.20
C VAL A 245 -34.15 9.71 27.36
N GLY A 246 -34.05 8.38 27.34
CA GLY A 246 -35.17 7.44 27.51
C GLY A 246 -35.10 6.68 28.82
#